data_AF-A0A2E8BSY5-F1
#
_entry.id   AF-A0A2E8BSY5-F1
#
_cell.length_a   1.000
_cell.length_b   1.000
_cell.length_c   1.000
_cell.angle_alpha   90.00
_cell.angle_beta   90.00
_cell.angle_gamma   90.00
#
_symmetry.space_group_name_H-M   'P 1'
#
loop_
_entity.id
_entity.type
_entity.pdbx_description
1 polymer ?
#
loop_
_entity_poly.entity_id
_entity_poly.type
_entity_poly.pdbx_seq_one_letter_code
_entity_poly.pdbx_strand_id
1 'polypeptide(L)'
;MQPRPILVPGDQMKCEICSQTSTAVVHRNWLECQECGCQVQEYDTVQHDRVALDEYGMMSGRGPSTKRGKRTRGSVINGSEASNGSKGKWNRLSRIDNSIGGFRPSASKEEAARLIRTHGRTPPHIERSLELLDIGWPDASQNGSSEFARENPIWKSAHPHGVGSSAAVCLHLSATELGFDSKLVDWVSHCINAGPKAQSYAFRALKCMKRILFQGCRINPTQTDEAESILQRANLPETQYRSITMDIMESWRAIESTGSNMANHPRQVLAALCHIKATAAGLRASPKFISERFNVGRSYQGWIRRCAEVIASTD
;
A
#
# COMPACT_ATOMS: atom_id res chain seq x y z
N MET A 1 -7.50 -44.91 28.14
CA MET A 1 -7.67 -43.45 28.27
C MET A 1 -7.64 -42.85 26.88
N GLN A 2 -8.72 -42.23 26.42
CA GLN A 2 -8.69 -41.48 25.17
C GLN A 2 -7.86 -40.20 25.39
N PRO A 3 -7.00 -39.80 24.45
CA PRO A 3 -6.25 -38.55 24.58
C PRO A 3 -7.25 -37.39 24.60
N ARG A 4 -7.16 -36.53 25.63
CA ARG A 4 -7.98 -35.31 25.69
C ARG A 4 -7.69 -34.46 24.44
N PRO A 5 -8.72 -33.88 23.79
CA PRO A 5 -8.50 -32.96 22.68
C PRO A 5 -7.66 -31.77 23.16
N ILE A 6 -6.66 -31.39 22.35
CA ILE A 6 -5.82 -30.22 22.62
C ILE A 6 -6.69 -28.98 22.45
N LEU A 7 -6.84 -28.19 23.51
CA LEU A 7 -7.60 -26.95 23.50
C LEU A 7 -6.73 -25.80 22.98
N VAL A 8 -7.35 -24.87 22.25
CA VAL A 8 -6.74 -23.58 21.84
C VAL A 8 -7.48 -22.38 22.44
N PRO A 9 -6.84 -21.19 22.53
CA PRO A 9 -7.45 -20.00 23.10
C PRO A 9 -8.75 -19.64 22.36
N GLY A 10 -9.83 -19.44 23.10
CA GLY A 10 -11.16 -19.15 22.54
C GLY A 10 -12.05 -20.37 22.33
N ASP A 11 -11.53 -21.59 22.52
CA ASP A 11 -12.36 -22.80 22.48
C ASP A 11 -13.34 -22.84 23.64
N GLN A 12 -14.55 -23.33 23.37
CA GLN A 12 -15.51 -23.65 24.41
C GLN A 12 -15.18 -25.01 25.03
N MET A 13 -15.09 -25.03 26.36
CA MET A 13 -14.77 -26.22 27.13
C MET A 13 -15.68 -26.31 28.36
N LYS A 14 -15.90 -27.52 28.84
CA LYS A 14 -16.58 -27.73 30.13
C LYS A 14 -15.50 -27.84 31.22
N CYS A 15 -15.34 -26.83 32.09
CA CYS A 15 -14.32 -26.91 33.15
C CYS A 15 -14.71 -28.02 34.14
N GLU A 16 -13.76 -28.92 34.42
CA GLU A 16 -13.97 -30.06 35.33
C GLU A 16 -14.14 -29.60 36.79
N ILE A 17 -13.68 -28.39 37.14
CA ILE A 17 -13.77 -27.84 38.49
C ILE A 17 -15.13 -27.16 38.74
N CYS A 18 -15.53 -26.21 37.89
CA CYS A 18 -16.80 -25.49 38.08
C CYS A 18 -17.99 -26.14 37.37
N SER A 19 -17.77 -27.17 36.55
CA SER A 19 -18.78 -27.88 35.74
C SER A 19 -19.56 -27.00 34.73
N GLN A 20 -19.19 -25.73 34.59
CA GLN A 20 -19.78 -24.80 33.63
C GLN A 20 -19.08 -24.89 32.28
N THR A 21 -19.84 -24.59 31.22
CA THR A 21 -19.28 -24.36 29.88
C THR A 21 -18.66 -22.96 29.88
N SER A 22 -17.36 -22.89 29.68
CA SER A 22 -16.57 -21.66 29.70
C SER A 22 -15.65 -21.60 28.50
N THR A 23 -15.12 -20.41 28.22
CA THR A 23 -14.13 -20.20 27.17
C THR A 23 -12.74 -20.39 27.76
N ALA A 24 -11.87 -21.10 27.05
CA ALA A 24 -10.47 -21.21 27.42
C ALA A 24 -9.75 -19.88 27.11
N VAL A 25 -9.24 -19.19 28.14
CA VAL A 25 -8.50 -17.93 28.02
C VAL A 25 -7.03 -18.15 28.37
N VAL A 26 -6.13 -17.47 27.66
CA VAL A 26 -4.70 -17.56 27.93
C VAL A 26 -4.35 -16.64 29.08
N HIS A 27 -3.75 -17.21 30.12
CA HIS A 27 -3.13 -16.45 31.17
C HIS A 27 -1.74 -17.03 31.46
N ARG A 28 -0.71 -16.20 31.24
CA ARG A 28 0.70 -16.61 31.24
C ARG A 28 0.97 -17.76 30.27
N ASN A 29 1.26 -18.97 30.76
CA ASN A 29 1.59 -20.16 29.97
C ASN A 29 0.54 -21.26 30.14
N TRP A 30 -0.69 -20.88 30.51
CA TRP A 30 -1.78 -21.81 30.76
C TRP A 30 -3.05 -21.34 30.05
N LEU A 31 -3.83 -22.31 29.57
CA LEU A 31 -5.24 -22.11 29.28
C LEU A 31 -6.01 -22.26 30.59
N GLU A 32 -6.70 -21.19 30.95
CA GLU A 32 -7.54 -21.10 32.14
C GLU A 32 -9.03 -21.02 31.73
N CYS A 33 -9.90 -21.55 32.59
CA CYS A 33 -11.33 -21.34 32.47
C CYS A 33 -11.67 -19.88 32.79
N GLN A 34 -12.35 -19.18 31.89
CA GLN A 34 -12.72 -17.78 32.07
C GLN A 34 -13.59 -17.54 33.31
N GLU A 35 -14.44 -18.50 33.69
CA GLU A 35 -15.38 -18.32 34.80
C GLU A 35 -14.74 -18.52 36.18
N CYS A 36 -13.83 -19.50 36.33
CA CYS A 36 -13.29 -19.87 37.65
C CYS A 36 -11.76 -19.78 37.76
N GLY A 37 -11.05 -19.48 36.67
CA GLY A 37 -9.58 -19.43 36.66
C GLY A 37 -8.90 -20.79 36.80
N CYS A 38 -9.65 -21.91 36.66
CA CYS A 38 -9.07 -23.25 36.73
C CYS A 38 -8.02 -23.42 35.62
N GLN A 39 -6.80 -23.84 35.95
CA GLN A 39 -5.78 -24.18 34.93
C GLN A 39 -6.14 -25.52 34.29
N VAL A 40 -6.33 -25.51 32.98
CA VAL A 40 -6.89 -26.63 32.22
C VAL A 40 -5.80 -27.37 31.46
N GLN A 41 -4.94 -26.62 30.79
CA GLN A 41 -3.90 -27.16 29.94
C GLN A 41 -2.74 -26.19 29.91
N GLU A 42 -1.51 -26.71 29.99
CA GLU A 42 -0.32 -25.91 29.72
C GLU A 42 -0.37 -25.46 28.25
N TYR A 43 -0.11 -24.18 28.02
CA TYR A 43 -0.21 -23.55 26.72
C TYR A 43 1.04 -22.72 26.45
N ASP A 44 1.79 -23.18 25.46
CA ASP A 44 2.99 -22.51 24.98
C ASP A 44 2.60 -21.21 24.25
N THR A 45 2.78 -20.07 24.93
CA THR A 45 2.61 -18.73 24.35
C THR A 45 3.81 -18.32 23.50
N VAL A 46 4.91 -19.07 23.54
CA VAL A 46 6.19 -18.70 22.98
C VAL A 46 6.33 -19.31 21.58
N GLN A 47 5.59 -18.75 20.60
CA GLN A 47 5.98 -18.95 19.20
C GLN A 47 7.36 -18.35 18.87
N HIS A 48 7.94 -17.55 19.78
CA HIS A 48 9.24 -16.89 19.63
C HIS A 48 10.45 -17.84 19.79
N ASP A 49 10.33 -18.92 20.56
CA ASP A 49 11.43 -19.88 20.84
C ASP A 49 11.59 -20.97 19.78
N ARG A 50 10.76 -20.94 18.74
CA ARG A 50 10.91 -21.80 17.56
C ARG A 50 11.84 -21.20 16.50
N VAL A 51 12.44 -20.05 16.79
CA VAL A 51 13.43 -19.40 15.93
C VAL A 51 14.81 -19.93 16.30
N ALA A 52 15.33 -20.86 15.51
CA ALA A 52 16.74 -21.23 15.59
C ALA A 52 17.56 -20.06 15.04
N LEU A 53 18.09 -19.24 15.94
CA LEU A 53 19.10 -18.25 15.57
C LEU A 53 20.38 -19.01 15.22
N ASP A 54 21.05 -18.62 14.15
CA ASP A 54 22.41 -19.09 13.88
C ASP A 54 23.40 -18.52 14.90
N GLU A 55 24.67 -18.89 14.78
CA GLU A 55 25.76 -18.44 15.66
C GLU A 55 25.93 -16.90 15.70
N TYR A 56 25.31 -16.17 14.78
CA TYR A 56 25.35 -14.71 14.67
C TYR A 56 24.05 -14.04 15.15
N GLY A 57 23.10 -14.79 15.70
CA GLY A 57 21.82 -14.26 16.14
C GLY A 57 20.85 -13.96 14.99
N MET A 58 21.10 -14.51 13.79
CA MET A 58 20.23 -14.33 12.62
C MET A 58 19.25 -15.50 12.51
N MET A 59 18.00 -15.23 12.14
CA MET A 59 16.99 -16.28 11.97
C MET A 59 17.42 -17.28 10.87
N SER A 60 17.70 -18.52 11.25
CA SER A 60 18.04 -19.59 10.31
C SER A 60 16.97 -20.70 10.35
N GLY A 61 16.52 -21.12 9.16
CA GLY A 61 15.76 -22.36 8.97
C GLY A 61 14.38 -22.44 9.65
N ARG A 62 13.33 -21.94 8.98
CA ARG A 62 11.99 -22.56 8.91
C ARG A 62 11.06 -21.73 8.02
N GLY A 63 10.95 -22.12 6.75
CA GLY A 63 9.88 -21.74 5.81
C GLY A 63 9.75 -20.25 5.47
N PRO A 64 9.30 -19.90 4.25
CA PRO A 64 9.00 -18.51 3.93
C PRO A 64 7.82 -18.00 4.77
N SER A 65 7.88 -16.74 5.21
CA SER A 65 6.76 -16.08 5.89
C SER A 65 5.51 -16.13 5.01
N THR A 66 4.43 -16.73 5.50
CA THR A 66 3.14 -16.74 4.82
C THR A 66 2.23 -15.68 5.42
N LYS A 67 1.82 -14.69 4.61
CA LYS A 67 0.86 -13.67 5.05
C LYS A 67 -0.46 -14.34 5.49
N ARG A 68 -1.03 -13.89 6.61
CA ARG A 68 -2.30 -14.39 7.15
C ARG A 68 -3.39 -14.32 6.07
N GLY A 69 -4.09 -15.43 5.84
CA GLY A 69 -5.11 -15.55 4.79
C GLY A 69 -4.60 -15.86 3.37
N LYS A 70 -3.28 -15.91 3.14
CA LYS A 70 -2.70 -16.43 1.90
C LYS A 70 -2.31 -17.90 2.08
N ARG A 71 -2.57 -18.73 1.07
CA ARG A 71 -2.10 -20.13 1.05
C ARG A 71 -0.58 -20.18 1.07
N THR A 72 -0.03 -21.12 1.82
CA THR A 72 1.41 -21.40 1.90
C THR A 72 1.96 -21.65 0.50
N ARG A 73 2.90 -20.83 0.03
CA ARG A 73 3.62 -21.13 -1.22
C ARG A 73 4.48 -22.38 -0.98
N GLY A 74 4.37 -23.36 -1.87
CA GLY A 74 5.26 -24.52 -1.88
C GLY A 74 6.71 -24.12 -2.15
N SER A 75 7.63 -25.05 -1.87
CA SER A 75 9.04 -24.89 -2.26
C SER A 75 9.15 -24.96 -3.79
N VAL A 76 10.07 -24.18 -4.38
CA VAL A 76 10.25 -24.11 -5.83
C VAL A 76 11.50 -24.88 -6.24
N ILE A 77 11.39 -25.67 -7.31
CA ILE A 77 12.55 -26.32 -7.92
C ILE A 77 13.14 -25.39 -9.00
N ASN A 78 14.33 -24.85 -8.74
CA ASN A 78 15.08 -24.04 -9.71
C ASN A 78 16.29 -24.81 -10.28
N GLY A 79 16.43 -24.81 -11.60
CA GLY A 79 17.52 -25.49 -12.30
C GLY A 79 18.72 -24.59 -12.66
N SER A 80 18.64 -23.29 -12.39
CA SER A 80 19.68 -22.32 -12.78
C SER A 80 21.02 -22.51 -12.05
N GLU A 81 20.98 -23.01 -10.82
CA GLU A 81 22.16 -23.21 -9.95
C GLU A 81 22.64 -24.66 -9.91
N ALA A 82 22.03 -25.55 -10.72
CA ALA A 82 22.39 -26.96 -10.75
C ALA A 82 23.77 -27.16 -11.39
N SER A 83 24.57 -28.06 -10.78
CA SER A 83 25.86 -28.51 -11.35
C SER A 83 25.66 -29.07 -12.77
N ASN A 84 26.67 -28.91 -13.64
CA ASN A 84 26.58 -29.28 -15.06
C ASN A 84 26.10 -30.72 -15.31
N GLY A 85 26.42 -31.67 -14.42
CA GLY A 85 25.97 -33.07 -14.51
C GLY A 85 24.50 -33.31 -14.15
N SER A 86 23.84 -32.38 -13.45
CA SER A 86 22.45 -32.51 -12.99
C SER A 86 21.49 -31.49 -13.62
N LYS A 87 22.01 -30.51 -14.37
CA LYS A 87 21.26 -29.40 -14.98
C LYS A 87 20.08 -29.86 -15.84
N GLY A 88 20.23 -30.92 -16.62
CA GLY A 88 19.13 -31.48 -17.44
C GLY A 88 17.96 -32.03 -16.59
N LYS A 89 18.27 -32.71 -15.49
CA LYS A 89 17.29 -33.28 -14.55
C LYS A 89 16.56 -32.17 -13.78
N TRP A 90 17.30 -31.18 -13.27
CA TRP A 90 16.71 -30.05 -12.56
C TRP A 90 15.88 -29.14 -13.47
N ASN A 91 16.30 -28.92 -14.72
CA ASN A 91 15.50 -28.18 -15.70
C ASN A 91 14.22 -28.93 -16.11
N ARG A 92 14.24 -30.26 -16.12
CA ARG A 92 13.03 -31.07 -16.33
C ARG A 92 12.09 -30.95 -15.14
N LEU A 93 12.61 -31.08 -13.92
CA LEU A 93 11.81 -30.93 -12.69
C LEU A 93 11.24 -29.52 -12.55
N SER A 94 11.99 -28.47 -12.88
CA SER A 94 11.51 -27.10 -12.89
C SER A 94 10.40 -26.90 -13.94
N ARG A 95 10.50 -27.52 -15.12
CA ARG A 95 9.41 -27.51 -16.11
C ARG A 95 8.16 -28.23 -15.60
N ILE A 96 8.34 -29.35 -14.92
CA ILE A 96 7.23 -30.11 -14.32
C ILE A 96 6.57 -29.30 -13.19
N ASP A 97 7.36 -28.70 -12.30
CA ASP A 97 6.92 -27.81 -11.22
C ASP A 97 6.11 -26.62 -11.77
N ASN A 98 6.61 -25.99 -12.85
CA ASN A 98 5.88 -24.94 -13.57
C ASN A 98 4.59 -25.42 -14.26
N SER A 99 4.49 -26.72 -14.60
CA SER A 99 3.32 -27.28 -15.29
C SER A 99 2.23 -27.82 -14.36
N ILE A 100 2.56 -28.18 -13.12
CA ILE A 100 1.66 -28.89 -12.19
C ILE A 100 0.75 -27.95 -11.39
N GLY A 101 0.99 -26.62 -11.34
CA GLY A 101 -0.05 -25.73 -10.85
C GLY A 101 0.37 -24.29 -10.53
N GLY A 102 -0.13 -23.34 -11.33
CA GLY A 102 -1.01 -22.23 -10.92
C GLY A 102 -0.64 -21.25 -9.79
N PHE A 103 0.46 -21.43 -9.06
CA PHE A 103 0.79 -20.64 -7.86
C PHE A 103 1.86 -19.56 -8.12
N ARG A 104 2.42 -19.52 -9.33
CA ARG A 104 3.39 -18.50 -9.73
C ARG A 104 2.69 -17.29 -10.35
N PRO A 105 3.05 -16.06 -9.92
CA PRO A 105 2.70 -14.86 -10.66
C PRO A 105 3.20 -14.98 -12.10
N SER A 106 2.51 -14.34 -13.04
CA SER A 106 3.05 -14.23 -14.40
C SER A 106 4.38 -13.47 -14.39
N ALA A 107 5.28 -13.75 -15.34
CA ALA A 107 6.55 -13.03 -15.45
C ALA A 107 6.35 -11.50 -15.50
N SER A 108 5.26 -11.04 -16.14
CA SER A 108 4.88 -9.63 -16.18
C SER A 108 4.48 -9.06 -14.80
N LYS A 109 3.81 -9.87 -13.96
CA LYS A 109 3.48 -9.48 -12.58
C LYS A 109 4.72 -9.48 -11.69
N GLU A 110 5.65 -10.42 -11.88
CA GLU A 110 6.94 -10.42 -11.19
C GLU A 110 7.78 -9.20 -11.55
N GLU A 111 7.78 -8.81 -12.82
CA GLU A 111 8.44 -7.58 -13.29
C GLU A 111 7.81 -6.32 -12.67
N ALA A 112 6.47 -6.24 -12.58
CA ALA A 112 5.81 -5.14 -11.89
C ALA A 112 6.20 -5.10 -10.39
N ALA A 113 6.26 -6.26 -9.73
CA ALA A 113 6.71 -6.37 -8.34
C ALA A 113 8.18 -5.95 -8.18
N ARG A 114 9.04 -6.23 -9.17
CA ARG A 114 10.43 -5.76 -9.19
C ARG A 114 10.49 -4.24 -9.26
N LEU A 115 9.74 -3.61 -10.16
CA LEU A 115 9.65 -2.15 -10.26
C LEU A 115 9.20 -1.51 -8.94
N ILE A 116 8.22 -2.09 -8.27
CA ILE A 116 7.76 -1.64 -6.95
C ILE A 116 8.89 -1.69 -5.92
N ARG A 117 9.64 -2.79 -5.85
CA ARG A 117 10.78 -2.91 -4.93
C ARG A 117 11.91 -1.93 -5.25
N THR A 118 12.16 -1.67 -6.53
CA THR A 118 13.21 -0.75 -6.97
C THR A 118 12.88 0.71 -6.64
N HIS A 119 11.61 1.12 -6.77
CA HIS A 119 11.21 2.53 -6.65
C HIS A 119 10.47 2.89 -5.35
N GLY A 120 10.08 1.89 -4.55
CA GLY A 120 9.46 2.14 -3.26
C GLY A 120 10.38 2.89 -2.30
N ARG A 121 9.82 3.88 -1.59
CA ARG A 121 10.58 4.76 -0.68
C ARG A 121 11.00 4.11 0.63
N THR A 122 10.14 3.27 1.21
CA THR A 122 10.32 2.66 2.53
C THR A 122 9.80 1.22 2.52
N PRO A 123 10.23 0.35 3.45
CA PRO A 123 9.72 -1.03 3.51
C PRO A 123 8.18 -1.11 3.64
N PRO A 124 7.49 -0.32 4.50
CA PRO A 124 6.03 -0.32 4.55
C PRO A 124 5.38 0.12 3.24
N HIS A 125 5.99 1.08 2.53
CA HIS A 125 5.52 1.54 1.24
C HIS A 125 5.60 0.44 0.17
N ILE A 126 6.71 -0.29 0.14
CA ILE A 126 6.92 -1.44 -0.76
C ILE A 126 5.92 -2.54 -0.45
N GLU A 127 5.79 -2.92 0.82
CA GLU A 127 4.88 -3.99 1.24
C GLU A 127 3.44 -3.68 0.87
N ARG A 128 2.99 -2.44 1.13
CA ARG A 128 1.63 -2.01 0.81
C ARG A 128 1.40 -1.94 -0.70
N SER A 129 2.36 -1.43 -1.46
CA SER A 129 2.31 -1.48 -2.93
C SER A 129 2.17 -2.90 -3.48
N LEU A 130 2.91 -3.86 -2.92
CA LEU A 130 2.83 -5.27 -3.34
C LEU A 130 1.48 -5.90 -3.00
N GLU A 131 0.87 -5.51 -1.87
CA GLU A 131 -0.49 -5.93 -1.54
C GLU A 131 -1.52 -5.37 -2.52
N LEU A 132 -1.41 -4.10 -2.88
CA LEU A 132 -2.24 -3.47 -3.90
C LEU A 132 -2.07 -4.16 -5.26
N LEU A 133 -0.85 -4.55 -5.62
CA LEU A 133 -0.59 -5.31 -6.84
C LEU A 133 -1.29 -6.67 -6.82
N ASP A 134 -1.23 -7.40 -5.71
CA ASP A 134 -1.93 -8.68 -5.56
C ASP A 134 -3.45 -8.54 -5.58
N ILE A 135 -3.99 -7.43 -5.10
CA ILE A 135 -5.43 -7.12 -5.18
C ILE A 135 -5.85 -6.80 -6.61
N GLY A 136 -5.08 -5.95 -7.29
CA GLY A 136 -5.41 -5.46 -8.63
C GLY A 136 -5.07 -6.44 -9.75
N TRP A 137 -4.13 -7.34 -9.52
CA TRP A 137 -3.68 -8.39 -10.44
C TRP A 137 -3.66 -9.73 -9.70
N PRO A 138 -4.84 -10.31 -9.39
CA PRO A 138 -4.91 -11.57 -8.66
C PRO A 138 -4.33 -12.71 -9.50
N ASP A 139 -3.66 -13.66 -8.83
CA ASP A 139 -3.21 -14.89 -9.48
C ASP A 139 -4.42 -15.82 -9.68
N ALA A 140 -4.38 -16.65 -10.73
CA ALA A 140 -5.50 -17.55 -11.07
C ALA A 140 -5.92 -18.49 -9.93
N SER A 141 -5.00 -18.83 -9.01
CA SER A 141 -5.22 -19.70 -7.86
C SER A 141 -5.64 -18.98 -6.57
N GLN A 142 -5.76 -17.65 -6.58
CA GLN A 142 -6.03 -16.88 -5.37
C GLN A 142 -7.52 -16.91 -5.01
N ASN A 143 -7.90 -17.74 -4.03
CA ASN A 143 -9.24 -17.76 -3.48
C ASN A 143 -9.52 -16.47 -2.67
N GLY A 144 -10.64 -15.79 -2.94
CA GLY A 144 -11.06 -14.55 -2.25
C GLY A 144 -10.68 -13.23 -2.94
N SER A 145 -10.14 -13.26 -4.17
CA SER A 145 -10.05 -12.05 -5.00
C SER A 145 -11.42 -11.63 -5.51
N SER A 146 -11.69 -10.33 -5.65
CA SER A 146 -12.95 -9.87 -6.24
C SER A 146 -13.11 -10.40 -7.66
N GLU A 147 -14.33 -10.81 -8.02
CA GLU A 147 -14.66 -11.30 -9.36
C GLU A 147 -14.30 -10.27 -10.43
N PHE A 148 -14.59 -9.00 -10.16
CA PHE A 148 -14.22 -7.88 -11.02
C PHE A 148 -12.71 -7.78 -11.28
N ALA A 149 -11.85 -8.00 -10.27
CA ALA A 149 -10.40 -7.94 -10.46
C ALA A 149 -9.88 -9.10 -11.33
N ARG A 150 -10.57 -10.25 -11.35
CA ARG A 150 -10.22 -11.37 -12.23
C ARG A 150 -10.58 -11.09 -13.69
N GLU A 151 -11.76 -10.51 -13.93
CA GLU A 151 -12.21 -10.15 -15.29
C GLU A 151 -11.50 -8.92 -15.85
N ASN A 152 -11.23 -7.96 -14.98
CA ASN A 152 -10.69 -6.64 -15.29
C ASN A 152 -9.47 -6.32 -14.42
N PRO A 153 -8.39 -7.11 -14.51
CA PRO A 153 -7.18 -6.84 -13.75
C PRO A 153 -6.55 -5.52 -14.19
N ILE A 154 -5.84 -4.84 -13.28
CA ILE A 154 -5.34 -3.47 -13.48
C ILE A 154 -4.54 -3.30 -14.77
N TRP A 155 -3.70 -4.30 -15.11
CA TRP A 155 -2.83 -4.27 -16.27
C TRP A 155 -3.60 -4.24 -17.60
N LYS A 156 -4.80 -4.85 -17.65
CA LYS A 156 -5.61 -4.97 -18.88
C LYS A 156 -6.04 -3.60 -19.38
N SER A 157 -6.42 -2.72 -18.46
CA SER A 157 -6.82 -1.33 -18.77
C SER A 157 -5.67 -0.43 -19.22
N ALA A 158 -4.42 -0.84 -18.96
CA ALA A 158 -3.22 -0.09 -19.25
C ALA A 158 -2.35 -0.70 -20.36
N HIS A 159 -2.84 -1.71 -21.09
CA HIS A 159 -2.14 -2.26 -22.25
C HIS A 159 -1.86 -1.17 -23.30
N PRO A 160 -0.64 -1.06 -23.87
CA PRO A 160 0.48 -2.02 -23.77
C PRO A 160 1.38 -1.83 -22.55
N HIS A 161 1.27 -0.71 -21.81
CA HIS A 161 2.11 -0.39 -20.67
C HIS A 161 1.63 -1.00 -19.34
N GLY A 162 0.99 -2.17 -19.40
CA GLY A 162 0.29 -2.77 -18.25
C GLY A 162 1.20 -2.99 -17.04
N VAL A 163 2.45 -3.43 -17.26
CA VAL A 163 3.43 -3.71 -16.20
C VAL A 163 3.82 -2.45 -15.44
N GLY A 164 4.44 -1.48 -16.11
CA GLY A 164 4.91 -0.26 -15.46
C GLY A 164 3.77 0.64 -14.97
N SER A 165 2.61 0.65 -15.65
CA SER A 165 1.43 1.40 -15.19
C SER A 165 0.86 0.81 -13.91
N SER A 166 0.81 -0.52 -13.81
CA SER A 166 0.35 -1.21 -12.59
C SER A 166 1.27 -0.91 -11.41
N ALA A 167 2.59 -0.98 -11.62
CA ALA A 167 3.58 -0.64 -10.60
C ALA A 167 3.44 0.82 -10.14
N ALA A 168 3.37 1.77 -11.08
CA ALA A 168 3.23 3.20 -10.78
C ALA A 168 1.94 3.51 -10.00
N VAL A 169 0.82 2.87 -10.37
CA VAL A 169 -0.46 3.05 -9.66
C VAL A 169 -0.40 2.48 -8.25
N CYS A 170 0.21 1.30 -8.06
CA CYS A 170 0.34 0.70 -6.73
C CYS A 170 1.20 1.59 -5.81
N LEU A 171 2.35 2.07 -6.30
CA LEU A 171 3.22 3.02 -5.60
C LEU A 171 2.48 4.31 -5.26
N HIS A 172 1.72 4.86 -6.21
CA HIS A 172 0.94 6.07 -5.98
C HIS A 172 -0.10 5.89 -4.87
N LEU A 173 -0.93 4.85 -4.96
CA LEU A 173 -2.00 4.62 -3.99
C LEU A 173 -1.46 4.29 -2.60
N SER A 174 -0.41 3.48 -2.49
CA SER A 174 0.21 3.22 -1.19
C SER A 174 0.87 4.46 -0.59
N ALA A 175 1.44 5.34 -1.42
CA ALA A 175 1.98 6.60 -0.94
C ALA A 175 0.87 7.49 -0.36
N THR A 176 -0.27 7.60 -1.06
CA THR A 176 -1.42 8.36 -0.56
C THR A 176 -2.02 7.76 0.73
N GLU A 177 -2.12 6.43 0.83
CA GLU A 177 -2.61 5.75 2.04
C GLU A 177 -1.67 5.95 3.24
N LEU A 178 -0.35 6.03 3.00
CA LEU A 178 0.66 6.28 4.03
C LEU A 178 0.86 7.77 4.35
N GLY A 179 0.09 8.67 3.74
CA GLY A 179 0.19 10.12 3.95
C GLY A 179 1.38 10.79 3.26
N PHE A 180 2.03 10.10 2.32
CA PHE A 180 3.10 10.71 1.52
C PHE A 180 2.54 11.51 0.35
N ASP A 181 3.13 12.68 0.10
CA ASP A 181 2.84 13.43 -1.11
C ASP A 181 3.18 12.59 -2.36
N SER A 182 2.17 12.42 -3.22
CA SER A 182 2.28 11.55 -4.38
C SER A 182 1.58 12.07 -5.63
N LYS A 183 2.34 12.20 -6.71
CA LYS A 183 1.83 12.54 -8.04
C LYS A 183 2.09 11.36 -8.98
N LEU A 184 1.02 10.78 -9.52
CA LEU A 184 1.10 9.57 -10.36
C LEU A 184 2.12 9.71 -11.51
N VAL A 185 2.20 10.89 -12.11
CA VAL A 185 3.12 11.17 -13.24
C VAL A 185 4.58 10.91 -12.88
N ASP A 186 4.98 11.18 -11.64
CA ASP A 186 6.37 10.99 -11.20
C ASP A 186 6.70 9.49 -11.17
N TRP A 187 5.78 8.67 -10.65
CA TRP A 187 5.91 7.22 -10.65
C TRP A 187 5.89 6.60 -12.05
N VAL A 188 5.09 7.16 -12.96
CA VAL A 188 5.07 6.76 -14.36
C VAL A 188 6.45 6.95 -14.99
N SER A 189 7.12 8.06 -14.71
CA SER A 189 8.46 8.33 -15.24
C SER A 189 9.52 7.35 -14.74
N HIS A 190 9.36 6.82 -13.53
CA HIS A 190 10.24 5.80 -12.98
C HIS A 190 9.94 4.39 -13.51
N CYS A 191 8.66 4.04 -13.67
CA CYS A 191 8.24 2.67 -13.99
C CYS A 191 8.10 2.41 -15.50
N ILE A 192 8.01 3.46 -16.32
CA ILE A 192 7.78 3.34 -17.76
C ILE A 192 8.76 4.23 -18.51
N ASN A 193 9.68 3.61 -19.25
CA ASN A 193 10.53 4.30 -20.23
C ASN A 193 9.73 4.63 -21.51
N ALA A 194 8.67 5.42 -21.40
CA ALA A 194 7.86 5.82 -22.55
C ALA A 194 7.36 7.26 -22.43
N GLY A 195 7.12 7.87 -23.59
CA GLY A 195 6.72 9.27 -23.72
C GLY A 195 5.33 9.59 -23.12
N PRO A 196 4.81 10.81 -23.34
CA PRO A 196 3.62 11.34 -22.67
C PRO A 196 2.37 10.45 -22.74
N LYS A 197 2.23 9.65 -23.80
CA LYS A 197 1.12 8.69 -23.96
C LYS A 197 1.03 7.68 -22.82
N ALA A 198 2.15 7.32 -22.18
CA ALA A 198 2.19 6.38 -21.05
C ALA A 198 1.37 6.85 -19.84
N GLN A 199 1.29 8.16 -19.61
CA GLN A 199 0.52 8.72 -18.50
C GLN A 199 -0.97 8.38 -18.63
N SER A 200 -1.52 8.45 -19.84
CA SER A 200 -2.94 8.15 -20.08
C SER A 200 -3.30 6.70 -19.72
N TYR A 201 -2.39 5.75 -19.95
CA TYR A 201 -2.57 4.35 -19.57
C TYR A 201 -2.48 4.15 -18.05
N ALA A 202 -1.58 4.86 -17.38
CA ALA A 202 -1.50 4.86 -15.92
C ALA A 202 -2.79 5.41 -15.27
N PHE A 203 -3.39 6.47 -15.82
CA PHE A 203 -4.68 6.97 -15.34
C PHE A 203 -5.83 5.96 -15.56
N ARG A 204 -5.82 5.21 -16.66
CA ARG A 204 -6.77 4.11 -16.89
C ARG A 204 -6.60 3.00 -15.85
N ALA A 205 -5.36 2.58 -15.57
CA ALA A 205 -5.05 1.63 -14.50
C ALA A 205 -5.47 2.17 -13.13
N LEU A 206 -5.25 3.45 -12.82
CA LEU A 206 -5.68 4.07 -11.57
C LEU A 206 -7.20 3.98 -11.41
N LYS A 207 -7.96 4.34 -12.45
CA LYS A 207 -9.42 4.26 -12.44
C LYS A 207 -9.89 2.81 -12.26
N CYS A 208 -9.25 1.86 -12.93
CA CYS A 208 -9.55 0.44 -12.76
C CYS A 208 -9.27 -0.02 -11.32
N MET A 209 -8.11 0.31 -10.77
CA MET A 209 -7.71 -0.06 -9.42
C MET A 209 -8.64 0.52 -8.36
N LYS A 210 -9.04 1.79 -8.48
CA LYS A 210 -10.03 2.40 -7.59
C LYS A 210 -11.37 1.66 -7.62
N ARG A 211 -11.83 1.21 -8.79
CA ARG A 211 -13.05 0.39 -8.92
C ARG A 211 -12.90 -0.98 -8.24
N ILE A 212 -11.75 -1.64 -8.44
CA ILE A 212 -11.43 -2.91 -7.78
C ILE A 212 -11.48 -2.76 -6.25
N LEU A 213 -10.85 -1.72 -5.72
CA LEU A 213 -10.81 -1.46 -4.28
C LEU A 213 -12.19 -1.13 -3.72
N PHE A 214 -12.98 -0.33 -4.45
CA PHE A 214 -14.34 0.06 -4.05
C PHE A 214 -15.27 -1.16 -3.96
N GLN A 215 -15.29 -2.00 -5.01
CA GLN A 215 -16.13 -3.20 -5.04
C GLN A 215 -15.69 -4.29 -4.06
N GLY A 216 -14.40 -4.29 -3.69
CA GLY A 216 -13.88 -5.21 -2.68
C GLY A 216 -14.15 -4.79 -1.23
N CYS A 217 -14.87 -3.68 -0.99
CA CYS A 217 -15.06 -3.08 0.34
C CYS A 217 -13.73 -2.81 1.08
N ARG A 218 -12.63 -2.58 0.35
CA ARG A 218 -11.28 -2.37 0.93
C ARG A 218 -10.88 -0.91 1.00
N ILE A 219 -11.80 0.00 0.69
CA ILE A 219 -11.59 1.42 0.91
C ILE A 219 -12.09 1.71 2.33
N ASN A 220 -11.17 1.75 3.29
CA ASN A 220 -11.29 2.76 4.32
C ASN A 220 -10.85 4.04 3.63
N PRO A 221 -11.73 5.03 3.38
CA PRO A 221 -11.28 6.36 3.07
C PRO A 221 -10.76 6.90 4.39
N THR A 222 -9.58 6.44 4.84
CA THR A 222 -8.70 7.35 5.55
C THR A 222 -8.46 8.44 4.51
N GLN A 223 -9.28 9.49 4.57
CA GLN A 223 -9.04 10.77 3.94
C GLN A 223 -7.74 11.28 4.55
N THR A 224 -6.61 10.72 4.13
CA THR A 224 -5.35 11.41 4.27
C THR A 224 -5.54 12.69 3.49
N ASP A 225 -5.50 13.80 4.21
CA ASP A 225 -5.66 15.14 3.64
C ASP A 225 -4.53 15.35 2.62
N GLU A 226 -4.86 15.19 1.33
CA GLU A 226 -3.90 15.31 0.23
C GLU A 226 -3.21 16.67 0.32
N ALA A 227 -3.95 17.72 0.74
CA ALA A 227 -3.41 19.05 0.88
C ALA A 227 -2.33 19.14 1.98
N GLU A 228 -2.55 18.49 3.11
CA GLU A 228 -1.57 18.43 4.20
C GLU A 228 -0.28 17.75 3.73
N SER A 229 -0.39 16.61 3.05
CA SER A 229 0.79 15.91 2.51
C SER A 229 1.59 16.77 1.52
N ILE A 230 0.90 17.54 0.66
CA ILE A 230 1.51 18.47 -0.29
C ILE A 230 2.24 19.59 0.44
N LEU A 231 1.63 20.18 1.47
CA LEU A 231 2.23 21.25 2.26
C LEU A 231 3.45 20.77 3.04
N GLN A 232 3.36 19.58 3.66
CA GLN A 232 4.49 18.94 4.33
C GLN A 232 5.66 18.74 3.36
N ARG A 233 5.41 18.25 2.13
CA ARG A 233 6.48 18.12 1.12
C ARG A 233 7.03 19.49 0.68
N ALA A 234 6.17 20.49 0.49
CA ALA A 234 6.62 21.83 0.13
C ALA A 234 7.58 22.41 1.17
N ASN A 235 7.43 21.98 2.43
CA ASN A 235 8.30 22.34 3.56
C ASN A 235 8.45 23.87 3.67
N LEU A 236 7.31 24.56 3.64
CA LEU A 236 7.23 26.02 3.75
C LEU A 236 7.78 26.59 5.07
N PRO A 237 7.66 25.91 6.23
CA PRO A 237 8.20 26.42 7.49
C PRO A 237 9.72 26.68 7.48
N GLU A 238 10.46 25.94 6.65
CA GLU A 238 11.91 26.11 6.45
C GLU A 238 12.27 27.16 5.37
N THR A 239 11.30 27.99 4.98
CA THR A 239 11.46 29.00 3.94
C THR A 239 10.96 30.37 4.43
N GLN A 240 11.12 31.40 3.59
CA GLN A 240 10.54 32.72 3.83
C GLN A 240 9.00 32.71 3.97
N TYR A 241 8.33 31.61 3.60
CA TYR A 241 6.87 31.46 3.67
C TYR A 241 6.38 30.83 4.99
N ARG A 242 7.24 30.73 6.01
CA ARG A 242 6.87 30.18 7.33
C ARG A 242 5.64 30.84 7.93
N SER A 243 5.57 32.17 7.89
CA SER A 243 4.48 32.94 8.51
C SER A 243 3.12 32.70 7.86
N ILE A 244 3.07 32.33 6.58
CA ILE A 244 1.82 32.18 5.81
C ILE A 244 1.33 30.73 5.73
N THR A 245 2.04 29.77 6.34
CA THR A 245 1.72 28.33 6.20
C THR A 245 0.34 28.00 6.78
N MET A 246 0.00 28.57 7.94
CA MET A 246 -1.31 28.37 8.57
C MET A 246 -2.44 28.99 7.75
N ASP A 247 -2.24 30.23 7.27
CA ASP A 247 -3.23 30.96 6.47
C ASP A 247 -3.55 30.25 5.14
N ILE A 248 -2.55 29.59 4.54
CA ILE A 248 -2.76 28.76 3.33
C ILE A 248 -3.68 27.59 3.64
N MET A 249 -3.45 26.90 4.77
CA MET A 249 -4.25 25.74 5.16
C MET A 249 -5.67 26.12 5.54
N GLU A 250 -5.85 27.26 6.21
CA GLU A 250 -7.17 27.83 6.51
C GLU A 250 -7.93 28.18 5.22
N SER A 251 -7.27 28.86 4.28
CA SER A 251 -7.86 29.20 2.98
C SER A 251 -8.21 27.96 2.15
N TRP A 252 -7.41 26.89 2.25
CA TRP A 252 -7.73 25.61 1.63
C TRP A 252 -9.00 24.99 2.22
N ARG A 253 -9.13 24.94 3.55
CA ARG A 253 -10.34 24.41 4.22
C ARG A 253 -11.59 25.20 3.85
N ALA A 254 -11.48 26.53 3.74
CA ALA A 254 -12.56 27.36 3.25
C ALA A 254 -12.97 26.95 1.82
N ILE A 255 -12.01 26.80 0.90
CA ILE A 255 -12.28 26.35 -0.49
C ILE A 255 -12.88 24.95 -0.52
N GLU A 256 -12.38 24.01 0.28
CA GLU A 256 -12.90 22.64 0.36
C GLU A 256 -14.36 22.63 0.83
N SER A 257 -14.69 23.48 1.82
CA SER A 257 -16.06 23.61 2.33
C SER A 257 -17.07 24.12 1.30
N THR A 258 -16.63 24.87 0.28
CA THR A 258 -17.52 25.34 -0.80
C THR A 258 -17.98 24.24 -1.75
N GLY A 259 -17.35 23.05 -1.70
CA GLY A 259 -17.62 21.97 -2.66
C GLY A 259 -17.26 22.31 -4.12
N SER A 260 -16.49 23.37 -4.35
CA SER A 260 -16.10 23.77 -5.70
C SER A 260 -15.16 22.74 -6.34
N ASN A 261 -15.09 22.74 -7.68
CA ASN A 261 -14.16 21.88 -8.43
C ASN A 261 -12.67 22.16 -8.10
N MET A 262 -12.37 23.22 -7.35
CA MET A 262 -11.01 23.52 -6.89
C MET A 262 -10.47 22.45 -5.94
N ALA A 263 -11.34 21.83 -5.13
CA ALA A 263 -10.96 20.74 -4.23
C ALA A 263 -10.36 19.53 -4.98
N ASN A 264 -10.71 19.35 -6.26
CA ASN A 264 -10.17 18.28 -7.10
C ASN A 264 -8.74 18.56 -7.64
N HIS A 265 -8.19 19.75 -7.36
CA HIS A 265 -6.89 20.21 -7.86
C HIS A 265 -6.00 20.77 -6.75
N PRO A 266 -5.76 20.01 -5.66
CA PRO A 266 -5.13 20.52 -4.44
C PRO A 266 -3.75 21.13 -4.68
N ARG A 267 -2.90 20.50 -5.50
CA ARG A 267 -1.55 21.02 -5.79
C ARG A 267 -1.56 22.40 -6.44
N GLN A 268 -2.40 22.59 -7.45
CA GLN A 268 -2.47 23.85 -8.19
C GLN A 268 -3.08 24.95 -7.33
N VAL A 269 -4.11 24.62 -6.54
CA VAL A 269 -4.78 25.56 -5.65
C VAL A 269 -3.86 25.97 -4.51
N LEU A 270 -3.21 25.04 -3.82
CA LEU A 270 -2.25 25.36 -2.74
C LEU A 270 -1.09 26.22 -3.23
N ALA A 271 -0.55 25.94 -4.43
CA ALA A 271 0.48 26.79 -5.03
C ALA A 271 -0.03 28.21 -5.32
N ALA A 272 -1.27 28.35 -5.78
CA ALA A 272 -1.91 29.64 -6.00
C ALA A 272 -2.19 30.39 -4.69
N LEU A 273 -2.68 29.71 -3.66
CA LEU A 273 -2.86 30.26 -2.31
C LEU A 273 -1.55 30.76 -1.72
N CYS A 274 -0.48 29.97 -1.85
CA CYS A 274 0.86 30.37 -1.42
C CYS A 274 1.31 31.66 -2.13
N HIS A 275 1.01 31.80 -3.42
CA HIS A 275 1.33 33.02 -4.17
C HIS A 275 0.54 34.22 -3.64
N ILE A 276 -0.76 34.07 -3.47
CA ILE A 276 -1.65 35.15 -3.00
C ILE A 276 -1.24 35.63 -1.60
N LYS A 277 -1.10 34.70 -0.65
CA LYS A 277 -0.75 35.02 0.74
C LYS A 277 0.66 35.58 0.85
N ALA A 278 1.62 35.10 0.04
CA ALA A 278 2.96 35.69 -0.02
C ALA A 278 2.91 37.15 -0.49
N THR A 279 2.17 37.46 -1.56
CA THR A 279 2.02 38.83 -2.05
C THR A 279 1.33 39.73 -1.04
N ALA A 280 0.27 39.25 -0.38
CA ALA A 280 -0.44 40.00 0.66
C ALA A 280 0.44 40.30 1.88
N ALA A 281 1.33 39.37 2.26
CA ALA A 281 2.29 39.55 3.34
C ALA A 281 3.52 40.40 2.94
N GLY A 282 3.58 40.95 1.73
CA GLY A 282 4.73 41.71 1.22
C GLY A 282 5.97 40.85 0.92
N LEU A 283 5.82 39.52 0.87
CA LEU A 283 6.90 38.59 0.56
C LEU A 283 7.09 38.46 -0.96
N ARG A 284 8.31 38.16 -1.39
CA ARG A 284 8.59 37.91 -2.81
C ARG A 284 8.00 36.57 -3.25
N ALA A 285 6.88 36.61 -3.98
CA ALA A 285 6.27 35.43 -4.60
C ALA A 285 7.01 35.04 -5.90
N SER A 286 8.09 34.25 -5.79
CA SER A 286 8.83 33.76 -6.96
C SER A 286 8.06 32.61 -7.64
N PRO A 287 7.56 32.76 -8.88
CA PRO A 287 6.72 31.72 -9.47
C PRO A 287 7.45 30.42 -9.73
N LYS A 288 8.73 30.51 -10.07
CA LYS A 288 9.63 29.35 -10.27
C LYS A 288 9.78 28.58 -8.96
N PHE A 289 10.12 29.28 -7.88
CA PHE A 289 10.32 28.66 -6.57
C PHE A 289 9.05 27.97 -6.07
N ILE A 290 7.89 28.63 -6.16
CA ILE A 290 6.60 28.05 -5.78
C ILE A 290 6.30 26.81 -6.66
N SER A 291 6.52 26.90 -7.98
CA SER A 291 6.24 25.78 -8.89
C SER A 291 7.06 24.53 -8.57
N GLU A 292 8.36 24.71 -8.25
CA GLU A 292 9.26 23.64 -7.85
C GLU A 292 8.85 23.05 -6.49
N ARG A 293 8.56 23.91 -5.51
CA ARG A 293 8.16 23.48 -4.17
C ARG A 293 6.86 22.70 -4.16
N PHE A 294 5.87 23.07 -4.96
CA PHE A 294 4.58 22.37 -5.05
C PHE A 294 4.52 21.27 -6.13
N ASN A 295 5.62 21.05 -6.88
CA ASN A 295 5.67 20.07 -7.98
C ASN A 295 4.53 20.30 -8.99
N VAL A 296 4.36 21.55 -9.40
CA VAL A 296 3.36 21.98 -10.38
C VAL A 296 4.03 22.71 -11.53
N GLY A 297 3.43 22.65 -12.72
CA GLY A 297 3.86 23.48 -13.85
C GLY A 297 3.39 24.93 -13.69
N ARG A 298 3.67 25.77 -14.70
CA ARG A 298 3.21 27.18 -14.75
C ARG A 298 1.69 27.34 -14.73
N SER A 299 0.93 26.25 -14.95
CA SER A 299 -0.53 26.25 -14.99
C SER A 299 -1.19 26.70 -13.69
N TYR A 300 -0.52 26.62 -12.54
CA TYR A 300 -1.09 27.10 -11.26
C TYR A 300 -1.38 28.61 -11.29
N GLN A 301 -0.68 29.39 -12.10
CA GLN A 301 -0.90 30.84 -12.20
C GLN A 301 -2.32 31.19 -12.66
N GLY A 302 -2.92 30.35 -13.52
CA GLY A 302 -4.31 30.52 -13.94
C GLY A 302 -5.33 30.33 -12.81
N TRP A 303 -4.92 29.74 -11.68
CA TRP A 303 -5.77 29.53 -10.51
C TRP A 303 -5.73 30.71 -9.53
N ILE A 304 -4.73 31.60 -9.63
CA ILE A 304 -4.56 32.73 -8.70
C ILE A 304 -5.83 33.59 -8.65
N ARG A 305 -6.33 33.99 -9.82
CA ARG A 305 -7.55 34.82 -9.90
C ARG A 305 -8.76 34.13 -9.25
N ARG A 306 -8.97 32.84 -9.56
CA ARG A 306 -10.10 32.07 -9.02
C ARG A 306 -10.01 31.89 -7.51
N CYS A 307 -8.82 31.61 -6.99
CA CYS A 307 -8.60 31.50 -5.55
C CYS A 307 -8.87 32.83 -4.85
N ALA A 308 -8.41 33.95 -5.43
CA ALA A 308 -8.64 35.28 -4.86
C ALA A 308 -10.14 35.64 -4.81
N GLU A 309 -10.90 35.32 -5.87
CA GLU A 309 -12.36 35.54 -5.92
C GLU A 309 -13.10 34.75 -4.83
N VAL A 310 -12.71 33.49 -4.59
CA VAL A 310 -13.34 32.66 -3.54
C VAL A 310 -12.99 33.17 -2.14
N ILE A 311 -11.73 33.48 -1.87
CA ILE A 311 -11.29 33.98 -0.55
C ILE A 311 -12.04 35.27 -0.20
N ALA A 312 -12.12 36.21 -1.14
CA ALA A 312 -12.84 37.48 -0.97
C ALA A 312 -14.36 37.32 -0.77
N SER A 313 -14.93 36.16 -1.09
CA SER A 313 -16.36 35.87 -0.86
C SER A 313 -16.63 35.17 0.48
N THR A 314 -15.58 34.73 1.16
CA THR A 314 -15.63 34.02 2.44
C THR A 314 -15.18 34.86 3.63
N ASP A 315 -14.48 35.98 3.37
CA ASP A 315 -14.21 37.07 4.31
C ASP A 315 -15.41 38.04 4.39
#